data_AF-A0A510UE82-F1
#
_entry.id   AF-A0A510UE82-F1
#
_cell.length_a   1.000
_cell.length_b   1.000
_cell.length_c   1.000
_cell.angle_alpha   90.00
_cell.angle_beta   90.00
_cell.angle_gamma   90.00
#
_symmetry.space_group_name_H-M   'P 1'
#
loop_
_entity.id
_entity.type
_entity.pdbx_description
1 polymer ?
#
loop_
_entity_poly.entity_id
_entity_poly.type
_entity_poly.pdbx_seq_one_letter_code
_entity_poly.pdbx_strand_id
1 'polypeptide(L)'
;MHAATDKQLDAIKHAAESFLQSQIEVPQNGTLHIEAARIDSRIQATDCPAPLIASLPGRLNSSGNTSVLVECQPDDWKVYVPVKTELMMPLVTAISSLSRGHTISSSDLTLTMVNSRTYQRGGYINVDDLVGARIKRSVRAGETVEKNDICMVCRNDSVIIKAVKGELSIITKGTALGDGALGDKVNVKNDKSNRIVNGIVTSVGEISIRF
;
A
#
# COMPACT_ATOMS: atom_id res chain seq x y z
N MET A 1 -41.91 -17.20 -15.19
CA MET A 1 -40.64 -16.55 -14.79
C MET A 1 -39.53 -17.18 -15.60
N HIS A 2 -38.88 -16.39 -16.46
CA HIS A 2 -37.77 -16.86 -17.29
C HIS A 2 -36.45 -16.58 -16.57
N ALA A 3 -35.49 -17.48 -16.73
CA ALA A 3 -34.11 -17.26 -16.28
C ALA A 3 -33.50 -16.05 -17.02
N ALA A 4 -32.56 -15.37 -16.38
CA ALA A 4 -31.85 -14.27 -17.00
C ALA A 4 -31.09 -14.73 -18.25
N THR A 5 -31.16 -13.93 -19.31
CA THR A 5 -30.38 -14.08 -20.54
C THR A 5 -28.92 -13.68 -20.30
N ASP A 6 -28.00 -14.17 -21.13
CA ASP A 6 -26.58 -13.81 -21.04
C ASP A 6 -26.36 -12.29 -21.09
N LYS A 7 -27.15 -11.58 -21.91
CA LYS A 7 -27.10 -10.11 -22.00
C LYS A 7 -27.46 -9.42 -20.68
N GLN A 8 -28.45 -9.94 -19.95
CA GLN A 8 -28.85 -9.41 -18.64
C GLN A 8 -27.79 -9.71 -17.58
N LEU A 9 -27.24 -10.93 -17.59
CA LEU A 9 -26.15 -11.30 -16.68
C LEU A 9 -24.91 -10.42 -16.92
N ASP A 10 -24.57 -10.12 -18.16
CA ASP A 10 -23.46 -9.23 -18.48
C ASP A 10 -23.76 -7.79 -18.07
N ALA A 11 -24.98 -7.27 -18.25
CA ALA A 11 -25.35 -5.95 -17.74
C ALA A 11 -25.20 -5.84 -16.21
N ILE A 12 -25.59 -6.89 -15.48
CA ILE A 12 -25.44 -6.98 -14.02
C ILE A 12 -23.95 -7.00 -13.62
N LYS A 13 -23.11 -7.77 -14.33
CA LYS A 13 -21.65 -7.79 -14.10
C LYS A 13 -21.04 -6.41 -14.34
N HIS A 14 -21.32 -5.79 -15.49
CA HIS A 14 -20.78 -4.47 -15.84
C HIS A 14 -21.21 -3.40 -14.83
N ALA A 15 -22.45 -3.44 -14.34
CA ALA A 15 -22.91 -2.53 -13.28
C ALA A 15 -22.12 -2.71 -11.98
N ALA A 16 -21.84 -3.95 -11.58
CA ALA A 16 -21.02 -4.24 -10.39
C ALA A 16 -19.56 -3.79 -10.55
N GLU A 17 -18.95 -4.05 -11.71
CA GLU A 17 -17.57 -3.66 -12.02
C GLU A 17 -17.41 -2.13 -12.07
N SER A 18 -18.31 -1.44 -12.79
CA SER A 18 -18.29 0.02 -12.94
C SER A 18 -18.48 0.72 -11.59
N PHE A 19 -19.34 0.17 -10.74
CA PHE A 19 -19.52 0.66 -9.38
C PHE A 19 -18.20 0.58 -8.59
N LEU A 20 -17.53 -0.59 -8.54
CA LEU A 20 -16.26 -0.71 -7.82
C LEU A 20 -15.15 0.16 -8.43
N GLN A 21 -15.11 0.31 -9.75
CA GLN A 21 -14.17 1.21 -10.41
C GLN A 21 -14.32 2.66 -9.94
N SER A 22 -15.55 3.12 -9.69
CA SER A 22 -15.81 4.46 -9.16
C SER A 22 -15.44 4.64 -7.68
N GLN A 23 -15.36 3.54 -6.91
CA GLN A 23 -15.10 3.58 -5.47
C GLN A 23 -13.62 3.39 -5.12
N ILE A 24 -12.81 2.86 -6.03
CA ILE A 24 -11.39 2.58 -5.79
C ILE A 24 -10.55 3.70 -6.41
N GLU A 25 -9.89 4.48 -5.55
CA GLU A 25 -8.86 5.43 -5.98
C GLU A 25 -7.59 4.66 -6.38
N VAL A 26 -7.17 4.81 -7.62
CA VAL A 26 -5.96 4.18 -8.16
C VAL A 26 -4.80 5.15 -8.01
N PRO A 27 -3.77 4.83 -7.20
CA PRO A 27 -2.61 5.70 -7.04
C PRO A 27 -1.84 5.88 -8.34
N GLN A 28 -1.02 6.94 -8.41
CA GLN A 28 -0.17 7.20 -9.58
C GLN A 28 0.71 5.97 -9.89
N ASN A 29 0.70 5.55 -11.16
CA ASN A 29 1.36 4.34 -11.67
C ASN A 29 0.80 3.00 -11.15
N GLY A 30 -0.33 3.00 -10.45
CA GLY A 30 -1.07 1.79 -10.11
C GLY A 30 -1.83 1.22 -11.30
N THR A 31 -2.15 -0.07 -11.25
CA THR A 31 -3.03 -0.74 -12.22
C THR A 31 -4.12 -1.48 -11.45
N LEU A 32 -5.37 -1.21 -11.81
CA LEU A 32 -6.54 -1.84 -11.20
C LEU A 32 -7.17 -2.80 -12.21
N HIS A 33 -7.20 -4.07 -11.86
CA HIS A 33 -7.98 -5.08 -12.58
C HIS A 33 -9.23 -5.43 -11.78
N ILE A 34 -10.39 -5.45 -12.44
CA ILE A 34 -11.68 -5.77 -11.84
C ILE A 34 -12.34 -6.80 -12.74
N GLU A 35 -12.78 -7.91 -12.15
CA GLU A 35 -13.44 -8.99 -12.86
C GLU A 35 -14.60 -9.52 -12.03
N ALA A 36 -15.82 -9.40 -12.53
CA ALA A 36 -16.99 -10.04 -11.94
C ALA A 36 -16.96 -11.56 -12.18
N ALA A 37 -17.20 -12.33 -11.12
CA ALA A 37 -17.33 -13.77 -11.23
C ALA A 37 -18.54 -14.16 -12.09
N ARG A 38 -18.54 -15.39 -12.60
CA ARG A 38 -19.72 -15.93 -13.28
C ARG A 38 -20.90 -15.95 -12.33
N ILE A 39 -21.98 -15.33 -12.78
CA ILE A 39 -23.27 -15.32 -12.10
C ILE A 39 -24.03 -16.59 -12.51
N ASP A 40 -24.72 -17.23 -11.57
CA ASP A 40 -25.54 -18.41 -11.86
C ASP A 40 -26.68 -18.03 -12.82
N SER A 41 -26.77 -18.71 -13.96
CA SER A 41 -27.82 -18.48 -14.98
C SER A 41 -29.25 -18.66 -14.46
N ARG A 42 -29.44 -19.32 -13.32
CA ARG A 42 -30.76 -19.53 -12.70
C ARG A 42 -31.32 -18.29 -12.01
N ILE A 43 -30.54 -17.22 -11.91
CA ILE A 43 -31.01 -15.96 -11.34
C ILE A 43 -32.17 -15.43 -12.18
N GLN A 44 -33.22 -15.02 -11.48
CA GLN A 44 -34.37 -14.37 -12.07
C GLN A 44 -34.09 -12.86 -12.06
N ALA A 45 -33.53 -12.37 -13.17
CA ALA A 45 -33.36 -10.95 -13.40
C ALA A 45 -34.00 -10.61 -14.75
N THR A 46 -34.94 -9.69 -14.71
CA THR A 46 -35.61 -9.13 -15.89
C THR A 46 -34.74 -8.05 -16.54
N ASP A 47 -35.16 -7.57 -17.70
CA ASP A 47 -34.52 -6.41 -18.34
C ASP A 47 -35.02 -5.16 -17.62
N CYS A 48 -34.19 -4.61 -16.74
CA CYS A 48 -34.62 -3.53 -15.85
C CYS A 48 -35.01 -2.30 -16.69
N PRO A 49 -36.24 -1.75 -16.53
CA PRO A 49 -36.67 -0.58 -17.30
C PRO A 49 -35.98 0.73 -16.87
N ALA A 50 -35.18 0.68 -15.80
CA ALA A 50 -34.39 1.79 -15.27
C ALA A 50 -32.92 1.38 -15.11
N PRO A 51 -31.99 2.35 -14.92
CA PRO A 51 -30.60 2.03 -14.61
C PRO A 51 -30.46 1.17 -13.36
N LEU A 52 -29.61 0.14 -13.43
CA LEU A 52 -29.31 -0.72 -12.28
C LEU A 52 -28.62 0.09 -11.17
N ILE A 53 -29.03 -0.17 -9.93
CA ILE A 53 -28.42 0.45 -8.76
C ILE A 53 -27.43 -0.55 -8.16
N ALA A 54 -26.17 -0.16 -8.10
CA ALA A 54 -25.13 -0.95 -7.46
C ALA A 54 -24.75 -0.31 -6.11
N SER A 55 -24.55 -1.17 -5.10
CA SER A 55 -24.16 -0.74 -3.75
C SER A 55 -23.22 -1.74 -3.10
N LEU A 56 -22.50 -1.28 -2.07
CA LEU A 56 -21.56 -2.09 -1.32
C LEU A 56 -22.11 -2.41 0.08
N PRO A 57 -22.64 -3.63 0.31
CA PRO A 57 -23.13 -4.01 1.64
C PRO A 57 -22.00 -4.26 2.65
N GLY A 58 -20.78 -4.52 2.18
CA GLY A 58 -19.60 -4.84 2.99
C GLY A 58 -18.53 -3.76 3.00
N ARG A 59 -17.30 -4.15 3.40
CA ARG A 59 -16.12 -3.28 3.28
C ARG A 59 -15.52 -3.36 1.89
N LEU A 60 -15.07 -2.22 1.38
CA LEU A 60 -14.35 -2.17 0.12
C LEU A 60 -12.98 -2.84 0.28
N ASN A 61 -12.71 -3.82 -0.58
CA ASN A 61 -11.38 -4.39 -0.74
C ASN A 61 -10.85 -3.99 -2.12
N SER A 62 -9.81 -3.16 -2.14
CA SER A 62 -9.15 -2.75 -3.40
C SER A 62 -8.32 -3.87 -4.04
N SER A 63 -7.99 -4.92 -3.28
CA SER A 63 -7.24 -6.09 -3.76
C SER A 63 -7.79 -7.39 -3.18
N GLY A 64 -8.98 -7.84 -3.57
CA GLY A 64 -9.52 -9.13 -3.15
C GLY A 64 -10.93 -9.36 -3.67
N ASN A 65 -11.67 -10.27 -3.03
CA ASN A 65 -13.06 -10.53 -3.39
C ASN A 65 -13.99 -9.59 -2.64
N THR A 66 -14.90 -8.95 -3.37
CA THR A 66 -15.92 -8.03 -2.84
C THR A 66 -17.28 -8.43 -3.41
N SER A 67 -18.30 -8.52 -2.57
CA SER A 67 -19.68 -8.78 -3.04
C SER A 67 -20.40 -7.45 -3.24
N VAL A 68 -20.81 -7.17 -4.48
CA VAL A 68 -21.57 -5.97 -4.85
C VAL A 68 -23.04 -6.35 -4.97
N LEU A 69 -23.92 -5.56 -4.36
CA LEU A 69 -25.35 -5.73 -4.47
C LEU A 69 -25.84 -4.91 -5.67
N VAL A 70 -26.43 -5.59 -6.67
CA VAL A 70 -27.03 -4.96 -7.85
C VAL A 70 -28.54 -5.16 -7.79
N GLU A 71 -29.29 -4.06 -7.88
CA GLU A 71 -30.74 -4.05 -7.71
C GLU A 71 -31.44 -3.32 -8.86
N CYS A 72 -32.61 -3.82 -9.21
CA CYS A 72 -33.57 -3.16 -10.07
C CYS A 72 -34.80 -2.80 -9.23
N GLN A 73 -34.99 -1.51 -8.94
CA GLN A 73 -36.14 -1.06 -8.14
C GLN A 73 -37.51 -1.29 -8.79
N PRO A 74 -37.70 -1.03 -10.11
CA PRO A 74 -39.01 -1.23 -10.75
C PRO A 74 -39.51 -2.68 -10.72
N ASP A 75 -38.59 -3.64 -10.84
CA ASP A 75 -38.91 -5.07 -10.95
C ASP A 75 -38.64 -5.85 -9.65
N ASP A 76 -38.26 -5.14 -8.58
CA ASP A 76 -38.03 -5.65 -7.21
C ASP A 76 -37.15 -6.91 -7.12
N TRP A 77 -36.07 -6.96 -7.92
CA TRP A 77 -35.06 -8.01 -7.82
C TRP A 77 -33.70 -7.46 -7.42
N LYS A 78 -32.92 -8.33 -6.76
CA LYS A 78 -31.56 -8.03 -6.30
C LYS A 78 -30.64 -9.24 -6.44
N VAL A 79 -29.38 -8.96 -6.78
CA VAL A 79 -28.35 -9.95 -7.04
C VAL A 79 -27.07 -9.56 -6.35
N TYR A 80 -26.48 -10.49 -5.60
CA TYR A 80 -25.13 -10.36 -5.08
C TYR A 80 -24.14 -10.86 -6.14
N VAL A 81 -23.30 -9.95 -6.64
CA VAL A 81 -22.28 -10.21 -7.65
C VAL A 81 -20.92 -10.25 -6.96
N PRO A 82 -20.27 -11.41 -6.85
CA PRO A 82 -18.88 -11.48 -6.42
C PRO A 82 -17.99 -10.86 -7.48
N VAL A 83 -17.18 -9.88 -7.10
CA VAL A 83 -16.22 -9.21 -7.97
C VAL A 83 -14.83 -9.32 -7.36
N LYS A 84 -13.88 -9.78 -8.18
CA LYS A 84 -12.47 -9.86 -7.83
C LYS A 84 -11.79 -8.56 -8.26
N THR A 85 -11.13 -7.90 -7.32
CA THR A 85 -10.33 -6.70 -7.56
C THR A 85 -8.87 -7.00 -7.31
N GLU A 86 -8.00 -6.52 -8.20
CA GLU A 86 -6.55 -6.61 -8.07
C GLU A 86 -5.95 -5.23 -8.33
N LEU A 87 -5.70 -4.47 -7.26
CA LEU A 87 -4.93 -3.25 -7.32
C LEU A 87 -3.44 -3.59 -7.17
N MET A 88 -2.70 -3.40 -8.25
CA MET A 88 -1.26 -3.57 -8.33
C MET A 88 -0.59 -2.20 -8.32
N MET A 89 0.55 -2.09 -7.65
CA MET A 89 1.33 -0.86 -7.59
C MET A 89 2.83 -1.15 -7.71
N PRO A 90 3.61 -0.25 -8.31
CA PRO A 90 5.06 -0.41 -8.39
C PRO A 90 5.66 -0.20 -7.00
N LEU A 91 6.20 -1.26 -6.40
CA LEU A 91 6.95 -1.18 -5.15
C LEU A 91 8.40 -1.59 -5.36
N VAL A 92 9.26 -1.14 -4.45
CA VAL A 92 10.68 -1.47 -4.44
C VAL A 92 10.87 -2.93 -4.06
N THR A 93 11.53 -3.66 -4.95
CA THR A 93 11.85 -5.09 -4.85
C THR A 93 13.35 -5.31 -4.99
N ALA A 94 13.86 -6.37 -4.40
CA ALA A 94 15.27 -6.71 -4.47
C ALA A 94 15.61 -7.42 -5.81
N ILE A 95 16.65 -6.97 -6.50
CA ILE A 95 17.15 -7.60 -7.74
C ILE A 95 17.83 -8.93 -7.42
N SER A 96 18.58 -8.98 -6.31
CA SER A 96 19.26 -10.16 -5.79
C SER A 96 18.95 -10.37 -4.31
N SER A 97 19.25 -11.55 -3.77
CA SER A 97 19.09 -11.80 -2.34
C SER A 97 19.99 -10.87 -1.51
N LEU A 98 19.39 -10.13 -0.57
CA LEU A 98 20.06 -9.21 0.33
C LEU A 98 20.16 -9.82 1.72
N SER A 99 21.38 -10.05 2.22
CA SER A 99 21.61 -10.62 3.54
C SER A 99 21.56 -9.57 4.64
N ARG A 100 21.23 -9.99 5.86
CA ARG A 100 21.36 -9.15 7.05
C ARG A 100 22.75 -8.50 7.14
N GLY A 101 22.77 -7.20 7.43
CA GLY A 101 23.98 -6.37 7.49
C GLY A 101 24.35 -5.69 6.18
N HIS A 102 23.77 -6.11 5.04
CA HIS A 102 23.99 -5.48 3.75
C HIS A 102 23.51 -4.03 3.74
N THR A 103 24.31 -3.13 3.16
CA THR A 103 23.91 -1.74 2.91
C THR A 103 23.38 -1.63 1.49
N ILE A 104 22.14 -1.18 1.38
CA ILE A 104 21.42 -1.08 0.12
C ILE A 104 22.06 -0.03 -0.79
N SER A 105 22.29 -0.40 -2.04
CA SER A 105 22.66 0.47 -3.15
C SER A 105 21.53 0.55 -4.17
N SER A 106 21.56 1.52 -5.09
CA SER A 106 20.56 1.61 -6.16
C SER A 106 20.58 0.39 -7.09
N SER A 107 21.74 -0.26 -7.26
CA SER A 107 21.88 -1.47 -8.07
C SER A 107 21.27 -2.73 -7.44
N ASP A 108 20.89 -2.68 -6.16
CA ASP A 108 20.25 -3.81 -5.48
C ASP A 108 18.74 -3.85 -5.69
N LEU A 109 18.15 -2.78 -6.22
CA LEU A 109 16.72 -2.50 -6.15
C LEU A 109 16.11 -2.18 -7.51
N THR A 110 14.85 -2.55 -7.68
CA THR A 110 14.03 -2.18 -8.84
C THR A 110 12.57 -1.99 -8.44
N LEU A 111 11.78 -1.32 -9.28
CA LEU A 111 10.33 -1.22 -9.10
C LEU A 111 9.63 -2.35 -9.86
N THR A 112 8.80 -3.12 -9.15
CA THR A 112 7.99 -4.19 -9.73
C THR A 112 6.52 -4.02 -9.34
N MET A 113 5.61 -4.36 -10.25
CA MET A 113 4.17 -4.36 -9.97
C MET A 113 3.84 -5.47 -8.96
N VAL A 114 3.42 -5.08 -7.77
CA VAL A 114 3.03 -5.99 -6.70
C VAL A 114 1.67 -5.62 -6.14
N ASN A 115 1.02 -6.57 -5.47
CA ASN A 115 -0.30 -6.33 -4.88
C ASN A 115 -0.24 -5.20 -3.83
N SER A 116 -1.18 -4.26 -3.90
CA SER A 116 -1.25 -3.09 -3.02
C SER A 116 -1.34 -3.42 -1.52
N ARG A 117 -1.76 -4.63 -1.15
CA ARG A 117 -1.71 -5.11 0.25
C ARG A 117 -0.29 -5.09 0.82
N THR A 118 0.71 -5.32 -0.02
CA THR A 118 2.13 -5.26 0.37
C THR A 118 2.55 -3.84 0.76
N TYR A 119 2.01 -2.83 0.07
CA TYR A 119 2.26 -1.43 0.42
C TYR A 119 1.74 -1.10 1.84
N GLN A 120 0.56 -1.63 2.20
CA GLN A 120 -0.01 -1.46 3.55
C GLN A 120 0.85 -2.08 4.66
N ARG A 121 1.73 -3.04 4.33
CA ARG A 121 2.71 -3.61 5.27
C ARG A 121 3.99 -2.77 5.40
N GLY A 122 4.06 -1.63 4.70
CA GLY A 122 5.20 -0.71 4.73
C GLY A 122 6.18 -0.91 3.59
N GLY A 123 5.70 -1.27 2.40
CA GLY A 123 6.52 -1.26 1.19
C GLY A 123 6.83 0.16 0.70
N TYR A 124 7.94 0.31 -0.02
CA TYR A 124 8.41 1.60 -0.54
C TYR A 124 8.08 1.75 -2.03
N ILE A 125 7.86 2.99 -2.49
CA ILE A 125 7.53 3.31 -3.89
C ILE A 125 8.68 4.01 -4.63
N ASN A 126 9.76 4.34 -3.94
CA ASN A 126 10.94 5.01 -4.48
C ASN A 126 12.21 4.29 -4.02
N VAL A 127 13.08 3.96 -4.97
CA VAL A 127 14.37 3.30 -4.71
C VAL A 127 15.30 4.21 -3.92
N ASP A 128 15.32 5.51 -4.24
CA ASP A 128 16.25 6.47 -3.64
C ASP A 128 16.03 6.64 -2.13
N ASP A 129 14.80 6.43 -1.65
CA ASP A 129 14.47 6.50 -0.22
C ASP A 129 15.20 5.41 0.59
N LEU A 130 15.62 4.31 -0.05
CA LEU A 130 16.24 3.15 0.57
C LEU A 130 17.75 3.07 0.41
N VAL A 131 18.33 3.87 -0.49
CA VAL A 131 19.78 3.86 -0.73
C VAL A 131 20.52 4.27 0.54
N GLY A 132 21.43 3.41 1.00
CA GLY A 132 22.20 3.57 2.24
C GLY A 132 21.54 2.95 3.49
N ALA A 133 20.27 2.51 3.41
CA ALA A 133 19.65 1.75 4.49
C ALA A 133 20.31 0.38 4.67
N ARG A 134 20.22 -0.20 5.88
CA ARG A 134 20.84 -1.48 6.21
C ARG A 134 19.79 -2.58 6.39
N ILE A 135 20.04 -3.73 5.79
CA ILE A 135 19.17 -4.92 5.90
C ILE A 135 19.26 -5.52 7.30
N LYS A 136 18.11 -5.67 7.96
CA LYS A 136 17.92 -6.31 9.26
C LYS A 136 17.38 -7.73 9.14
N ARG A 137 16.57 -7.99 8.13
CA ARG A 137 16.01 -9.32 7.81
C ARG A 137 16.32 -9.61 6.35
N SER A 138 16.82 -10.81 6.06
CA SER A 138 17.19 -11.15 4.70
C SER A 138 15.99 -11.04 3.76
N VAL A 139 16.17 -10.40 2.61
CA VAL A 139 15.16 -10.22 1.56
C VAL A 139 15.61 -11.04 0.35
N ARG A 140 14.73 -11.88 -0.21
CA ARG A 140 15.08 -12.68 -1.40
C ARG A 140 14.96 -11.87 -2.67
N ALA A 141 15.63 -12.32 -3.73
CA ALA A 141 15.42 -11.79 -5.07
C ALA A 141 13.93 -11.83 -5.45
N GLY A 142 13.40 -10.71 -5.94
CA GLY A 142 12.00 -10.52 -6.30
C GLY A 142 11.05 -10.18 -5.15
N GLU A 143 11.48 -10.27 -3.89
CA GLU A 143 10.65 -9.86 -2.75
C GLU A 143 10.64 -8.33 -2.60
N THR A 144 9.50 -7.78 -2.16
CA THR A 144 9.39 -6.36 -1.79
C THR A 144 10.21 -6.08 -0.54
N VAL A 145 10.97 -4.98 -0.55
CA VAL A 145 11.62 -4.48 0.66
C VAL A 145 10.56 -3.80 1.52
N GLU A 146 10.25 -4.36 2.68
CA GLU A 146 9.28 -3.79 3.61
C GLU A 146 9.98 -3.06 4.77
N LYS A 147 9.24 -2.18 5.45
CA LYS A 147 9.73 -1.38 6.58
C LYS A 147 10.46 -2.17 7.66
N ASN A 148 10.00 -3.39 7.95
CA ASN A 148 10.56 -4.24 9.00
C ASN A 148 11.87 -4.95 8.58
N ASP A 149 12.20 -4.93 7.28
CA ASP A 149 13.37 -5.60 6.74
C ASP A 149 14.62 -4.74 6.84
N ILE A 150 14.46 -3.43 7.05
CA ILE A 150 15.56 -2.45 7.03
C ILE A 150 15.62 -1.57 8.28
N CYS A 151 16.76 -0.92 8.48
CA CYS A 151 16.86 0.31 9.25
C CYS A 151 17.49 1.40 8.39
N MET A 152 16.89 2.58 8.41
CA MET A 152 17.45 3.81 7.83
C MET A 152 18.36 4.51 8.85
N VAL A 153 18.03 4.33 10.13
CA VAL A 153 18.86 4.68 11.28
C VAL A 153 18.96 3.42 12.11
N CYS A 154 20.14 2.85 12.26
CA CYS A 154 20.34 1.67 13.08
C CYS A 154 20.98 2.05 14.41
N ARG A 155 20.80 1.21 15.43
CA ARG A 155 21.41 1.42 16.74
C ARG A 155 22.93 1.57 16.61
N ASN A 156 23.46 2.56 17.33
CA ASN A 156 24.85 3.00 17.33
C ASN A 156 25.32 3.70 16.05
N ASP A 157 24.46 3.93 15.05
CA ASP A 157 24.81 4.77 13.91
C ASP A 157 24.98 6.23 14.38
N SER A 158 25.94 6.94 13.77
CA SER A 158 26.03 8.38 13.86
C SER A 158 25.00 8.99 12.92
N VAL A 159 24.11 9.82 13.47
CA VAL A 159 22.98 10.41 12.75
C VAL A 159 23.00 11.93 12.85
N ILE A 160 22.34 12.56 11.89
CA ILE A 160 22.02 13.98 11.92
C ILE A 160 20.68 14.17 12.64
N ILE A 161 20.70 15.01 13.66
CA ILE A 161 19.50 15.49 14.36
C ILE A 161 19.15 16.87 13.81
N LYS A 162 18.00 16.96 13.16
CA LYS A 162 17.44 18.22 12.65
C LYS A 162 16.28 18.67 13.53
N ALA A 163 16.35 19.88 14.04
CA ALA A 163 15.31 20.45 14.88
C ALA A 163 14.77 21.71 14.19
N VAL A 164 13.45 21.81 14.01
CA VAL A 164 12.82 22.91 13.26
C VAL A 164 11.75 23.59 14.11
N LYS A 165 11.79 24.93 14.19
CA LYS A 165 10.77 25.76 14.83
C LYS A 165 10.61 27.08 14.07
N GLY A 166 9.52 27.23 13.33
CA GLY A 166 9.35 28.36 12.40
C GLY A 166 10.48 28.37 11.38
N GLU A 167 11.17 29.50 11.24
CA GLU A 167 12.34 29.64 10.35
C GLU A 167 13.65 29.13 10.97
N LEU A 168 13.67 28.82 12.27
CA LEU A 168 14.87 28.32 12.94
C LEU A 168 15.08 26.83 12.64
N SER A 169 16.25 26.50 12.07
CA SER A 169 16.71 25.12 11.91
C SER A 169 18.04 24.91 12.64
N ILE A 170 18.08 23.91 13.52
CA ILE A 170 19.28 23.50 14.26
C ILE A 170 19.67 22.10 13.78
N ILE A 171 20.92 21.93 13.40
CA ILE A 171 21.49 20.66 12.94
C ILE A 171 22.63 20.27 13.88
N THR A 172 22.60 19.04 14.39
CA THR A 172 23.64 18.51 15.26
C THR A 172 23.83 17.03 15.02
N LYS A 173 24.98 16.48 15.42
CA LYS A 173 25.21 15.03 15.40
C LYS A 173 24.68 14.37 16.66
N GLY A 174 24.30 13.11 16.52
CA GLY A 174 23.98 12.24 17.63
C GLY A 174 24.27 10.79 17.32
N THR A 175 24.16 9.96 18.34
CA THR A 175 24.28 8.52 18.26
C THR A 175 22.91 7.88 18.49
N ALA A 176 22.44 7.11 17.51
CA ALA A 176 21.16 6.41 17.61
C ALA A 176 21.20 5.33 18.69
N LEU A 177 20.17 5.27 19.55
CA LEU A 177 20.07 4.29 20.63
C LEU A 177 19.16 3.10 20.27
N GLY A 178 18.49 3.17 19.12
CA GLY A 178 17.62 2.12 18.60
C GLY A 178 17.57 2.17 17.08
N ASP A 179 16.96 1.15 16.50
CA ASP A 179 16.71 1.10 15.06
C ASP A 179 15.43 1.84 14.72
N GLY A 180 15.38 2.44 13.53
CA GLY A 180 14.17 2.99 12.93
C GLY A 180 14.25 3.02 11.41
N ALA A 181 13.11 2.81 10.80
CA ALA A 181 12.86 3.09 9.39
C ALA A 181 12.05 4.39 9.28
N LEU A 182 11.73 4.80 8.05
CA LEU A 182 11.00 6.05 7.79
C LEU A 182 9.75 6.20 8.68
N GLY A 183 9.65 7.37 9.33
CA GLY A 183 8.55 7.73 10.22
C GLY A 183 8.60 7.09 11.62
N ASP A 184 9.57 6.21 11.91
CA ASP A 184 9.71 5.65 13.25
C ASP A 184 10.27 6.66 14.25
N LYS A 185 9.83 6.53 15.50
CA LYS A 185 10.42 7.25 16.63
C LYS A 185 11.65 6.52 17.13
N VAL A 186 12.77 7.23 17.21
CA VAL A 186 14.05 6.70 17.69
C VAL A 186 14.61 7.62 18.77
N ASN A 187 15.13 7.03 19.84
CA ASN A 187 15.91 7.75 20.83
C ASN A 187 17.33 7.96 20.33
N VAL A 188 17.82 9.18 20.41
CA VAL A 188 19.16 9.56 19.96
C VAL A 188 19.85 10.34 21.07
N LYS A 189 21.08 9.96 21.37
CA LYS A 189 21.94 10.71 22.28
C LYS A 189 22.63 11.82 21.49
N ASN A 190 22.45 13.07 21.88
CA ASN A 190 23.16 14.20 21.29
C ASN A 190 24.64 14.14 21.69
N ASP A 191 25.55 14.15 20.73
CA ASP A 191 26.98 13.93 21.00
C ASP A 191 27.64 15.12 21.72
N LYS A 192 27.07 16.32 21.61
CA LYS A 192 27.60 17.54 22.27
C LYS A 192 27.13 17.67 23.71
N SER A 193 25.84 17.44 23.96
CA SER A 193 25.21 17.68 25.27
C SER A 193 25.03 16.41 26.11
N ASN A 194 25.26 15.23 25.53
CA ASN A 194 24.93 13.92 26.12
C ASN A 194 23.46 13.70 26.48
N ARG A 195 22.55 14.63 26.14
CA ARG A 195 21.12 14.48 26.38
C ARG A 195 20.51 13.51 25.38
N ILE A 196 19.55 12.72 25.84
CA ILE A 196 18.74 11.84 24.98
C ILE A 196 17.53 12.63 24.50
N VAL A 197 17.29 12.60 23.19
CA VAL A 197 16.13 13.19 22.53
C VAL A 197 15.37 12.12 21.77
N ASN A 198 14.05 12.27 21.65
CA ASN A 198 13.22 11.42 20.81
C ASN A 198 12.97 12.15 19.49
N GLY A 199 13.28 11.50 18.37
CA GLY A 199 13.06 12.06 17.04
C GLY A 199 12.41 11.06 16.09
N ILE A 200 11.90 11.57 14.98
CA ILE A 200 11.27 10.80 13.91
C ILE A 200 12.27 10.66 12.76
N VAL A 201 12.53 9.43 12.31
CA VAL A 201 13.39 9.16 11.15
C VAL A 201 12.78 9.79 9.90
N THR A 202 13.55 10.64 9.23
CA THR A 202 13.12 11.36 8.01
C THR A 202 13.79 10.84 6.74
N SER A 203 14.98 10.27 6.87
CA SER A 203 15.72 9.63 5.78
C SER A 203 16.85 8.77 6.37
N VAL A 204 17.64 8.13 5.49
CA VAL A 204 18.84 7.38 5.91
C VAL A 204 19.80 8.30 6.67
N GLY A 205 20.12 7.93 7.91
CA GLY A 205 21.02 8.68 8.77
C GLY A 205 20.49 10.00 9.33
N GLU A 206 19.20 10.34 9.12
CA GLU A 206 18.61 11.60 9.59
C GLU A 206 17.37 11.37 10.46
N ILE A 207 17.30 12.11 11.57
CA ILE A 207 16.09 12.23 12.38
C ILE A 207 15.67 13.69 12.54
N SER A 208 14.37 13.92 12.67
CA SER A 208 13.80 15.21 13.01
C SER A 208 13.23 15.23 14.44
N ILE A 209 13.41 16.34 15.14
CA ILE A 209 12.77 16.59 16.44
C ILE A 209 11.88 17.83 16.35
N ARG A 210 10.74 17.78 17.04
CA ARG A 210 9.86 18.95 17.22
C ARG A 210 10.10 19.54 18.60
N PHE A 211 10.19 20.87 18.68
CA PHE A 211 10.30 21.64 19.91
C PHE A 211 8.93 21.96 20.52
#